data_AF-A0A521ZJU8-F1
#
_entry.id   AF-A0A521ZJU8-F1
#
_cell.length_a   1.000
_cell.length_b   1.000
_cell.length_c   1.000
_cell.angle_alpha   90.00
_cell.angle_beta   90.00
_cell.angle_gamma   90.00
#
_symmetry.space_group_name_H-M   'P 1'
#
loop_
_entity.id
_entity.type
_entity.pdbx_description
1 polymer ?
#
loop_
_entity_poly.entity_id
_entity_poly.type
_entity_poly.pdbx_seq_one_letter_code
_entity_poly.pdbx_strand_id
1 'polypeptide(L)' 'MFDRAQHTIANVDAELWAAIQAENQRQEDHIELIASENYTSPAVMQA' A
#
# COMPACT_ATOMS: atom_id res chain seq x y z
N MET A 1 12.80 -13.18 13.95
CA MET A 1 12.33 -13.21 12.55
C MET A 1 10.80 -13.04 12.41
N PHE A 2 9.96 -13.21 13.44
CA PHE A 2 8.50 -13.08 13.27
C PHE A 2 7.86 -12.09 14.26
N ASP A 3 8.67 -11.20 14.82
CA ASP A 3 8.17 -10.10 15.63
C ASP A 3 7.55 -9.06 14.68
N ARG A 4 6.24 -8.81 14.83
CA ARG A 4 5.48 -7.89 13.97
C ARG A 4 5.96 -6.45 14.03
N ALA A 5 6.50 -6.02 15.17
CA ALA A 5 7.01 -4.65 15.34
C ALA A 5 8.31 -4.45 14.56
N GLN A 6 9.12 -5.50 14.42
CA GLN A 6 10.41 -5.43 13.75
C GLN A 6 10.34 -5.85 12.27
N HIS A 7 9.51 -6.83 11.93
CA HIS A 7 9.29 -7.32 10.56
C HIS A 7 8.19 -6.54 9.83
N THR A 8 8.40 -5.24 9.68
CA THR A 8 7.61 -4.40 8.79
C THR A 8 8.28 -4.33 7.41
N ILE A 9 7.51 -4.03 6.36
CA ILE A 9 8.07 -3.84 5.02
C ILE A 9 9.12 -2.72 5.04
N ALA A 10 8.85 -1.62 5.75
CA ALA A 10 9.79 -0.52 5.91
C ALA A 10 11.17 -0.94 6.45
N ASN A 11 11.22 -1.91 7.35
CA ASN A 11 12.47 -2.37 7.98
C ASN A 11 13.16 -3.48 7.20
N VAL A 12 12.39 -4.36 6.54
CA VAL A 12 12.92 -5.53 5.83
C VAL A 12 13.27 -5.19 4.37
N ASP A 13 12.51 -4.29 3.74
CA ASP A 13 12.66 -3.86 2.36
C ASP A 13 12.22 -2.39 2.17
N ALA A 14 13.17 -1.49 2.41
CA ALA A 14 12.94 -0.04 2.34
C ALA A 14 12.60 0.45 0.92
N GLU A 15 13.12 -0.21 -0.12
CA GLU A 15 12.86 0.15 -1.51
C GLU A 15 11.41 -0.19 -1.89
N LEU A 16 10.96 -1.41 -1.55
CA LEU A 16 9.57 -1.80 -1.74
C LEU A 16 8.60 -0.92 -0.94
N TRP A 17 8.97 -0.59 0.31
CA TRP A 17 8.16 0.33 1.12
C TRP A 17 8.00 1.69 0.44
N ALA A 18 9.10 2.28 -0.05
CA ALA A 18 9.06 3.56 -0.73
C ALA A 18 8.17 3.51 -1.99
N ALA A 19 8.22 2.42 -2.75
CA ALA A 19 7.35 2.22 -3.90
C ALA A 19 5.86 2.12 -3.53
N ILE A 20 5.52 1.40 -2.45
CA ILE A 20 4.14 1.32 -1.93
C ILE A 20 3.65 2.71 -1.50
N GLN A 21 4.47 3.49 -0.79
CA GLN A 21 4.09 4.86 -0.37
C GLN A 21 3.87 5.77 -1.58
N ALA A 22 4.71 5.67 -2.60
CA ALA A 22 4.53 6.44 -3.83
C ALA A 22 3.24 6.08 -4.57
N GLU A 23 2.86 4.80 -4.61
CA GLU A 23 1.59 4.37 -5.23
C GLU A 23 0.37 4.82 -4.42
N ASN A 24 0.42 4.74 -3.09
CA ASN A 24 -0.64 5.27 -2.24
C ASN A 24 -0.87 6.76 -2.53
N GLN A 25 0.21 7.56 -2.63
CA GLN A 25 0.10 8.97 -2.97
C GLN A 25 -0.43 9.18 -4.39
N ARG A 26 0.04 8.40 -5.38
CA ARG A 26 -0.46 8.49 -6.76
C ARG A 26 -1.96 8.26 -6.82
N GLN A 27 -2.47 7.29 -6.09
CA GLN A 27 -3.90 6.97 -6.01
C GLN A 27 -4.73 8.12 -5.42
N GLU A 28 -4.19 8.88 -4.46
CA GLU A 28 -4.87 10.04 -3.85
C GLU A 28 -4.79 11.30 -4.73
N ASP A 29 -3.66 11.51 -5.41
CA ASP A 29 -3.41 12.73 -6.19
C ASP A 29 -4.14 12.75 -7.55
N HIS A 30 -4.62 11.59 -8.03
CA HIS A 30 -5.25 11.44 -9.34
C HIS A 30 -6.74 11.15 -9.22
N ILE A 31 -7.55 11.82 -10.05
CA ILE A 31 -8.94 11.43 -10.24
C ILE A 31 -8.95 10.17 -11.10
N GLU A 32 -9.33 9.05 -10.50
CA GLU A 32 -9.43 7.78 -11.21
C GLU A 32 -10.74 7.72 -12.01
N LEU A 33 -10.62 7.56 -13.33
CA LEU A 33 -11.74 7.54 -14.29
C LEU A 33 -11.78 6.25 -15.14
N ILE A 34 -10.86 5.33 -14.88
CA ILE A 34 -10.84 4.03 -15.53
C ILE A 34 -12.03 3.22 -15.01
N ALA A 35 -12.93 2.85 -15.93
CA ALA A 35 -14.21 2.23 -15.59
C ALA A 35 -14.10 0.88 -14.84
N SER A 36 -12.94 0.23 -14.90
CA SER A 36 -12.66 -1.04 -14.22
C SER A 36 -12.01 -0.88 -12.85
N GLU A 37 -11.55 0.31 -12.50
CA GLU A 37 -10.79 0.54 -11.25
C GLU A 37 -11.68 1.07 -10.14
N ASN A 38 -11.33 0.71 -8.90
CA ASN A 38 -12.03 1.15 -7.69
C ASN A 38 -11.12 0.98 -6.47
N TYR A 39 -11.46 1.66 -5.38
CA TYR A 39 -10.77 1.52 -4.10
C TYR A 39 -11.54 0.56 -3.21
N THR A 40 -10.89 -0.52 -2.79
CA THR A 40 -11.51 -1.48 -1.87
C THR A 40 -11.43 -0.99 -0.42
N SER A 41 -12.30 -1.53 0.43
CA SER A 41 -12.31 -1.14 1.85
C SER A 41 -11.10 -1.71 2.62
N PRO A 42 -10.65 -1.06 3.71
CA PRO A 42 -9.58 -1.61 4.56
C PRO A 42 -9.88 -2.99 5.13
N ALA A 43 -11.16 -3.31 5.37
CA ALA A 43 -11.57 -4.64 5.82
C ALA A 43 -11.28 -5.73 4.77
N VAL A 44 -11.40 -5.41 3.47
CA VAL A 44 -11.03 -6.32 2.39
C VAL A 44 -9.52 -6.48 2.29
N MET A 45 -8.73 -5.43 2.54
CA MET A 45 -7.26 -5.52 2.51
C MET A 45 -6.67 -6.34 3.67
N GLN A 46 -7.39 -6.47 4.78
CA GLN A 46 -6.94 -7.19 5.97
C GLN A 46 -7.39 -8.67 6.02
N ALA A 47 -8.33 -9.07 5.15
CA ALA A 47 -8.92 -10.40 5.11
C ALA A 47 -8.09 -11.38 4.27
#